data_AF-A0A5S4TLI5-F1
#
_entry.id   AF-A0A5S4TLI5-F1
#
_cell.length_a   1.000
_cell.length_b   1.000
_cell.length_c   1.000
_cell.angle_alpha   90.00
_cell.angle_beta   90.00
_cell.angle_gamma   90.00
#
_symmetry.space_group_name_H-M   'P 1'
#
loop_
_entity.id
_entity.type
_entity.pdbx_description
1 polymer ?
#
loop_
_entity_poly.entity_id
_entity_poly.type
_entity_poly.pdbx_seq_one_letter_code
_entity_poly.pdbx_strand_id
1 'polypeptide(L)'
;MLVVKKNQRQKSLNYWQKRQEDILSYLDRTDLDVFSELQKLYNEQAFELQKELFDFYTKYSEENKMTYQDVVKKLRHEDLSDYVANANKYRKQAEKDPELLKRLNEQYVSARATRMDALNLELVYRAGILKGVLDSAFENHLKKVASYAYKKAMGGRSGTINGPVLEELVRTPFDGYNYSEQLWGNTDNLVKNLQKRLKQGFVRGEHPRAMARDLAKRFNVANHRAETLIRTDGTMVINNATARRYLNAGLKYYRDLVRLDDRTTEICRTIAKENKRKLLSELKPGINVAPYHFNCRTTIIPDEDELSIEVEPIDDKSTKYFKDVTSDWIDGNEHKPQLSLLNEYVKNGTPYKVDGHSVVLDHSNYEYRVANWLSKKTGLQVDMVPRVNSPEHIKTPDYLVDVAPFDLKEITGSGKNVIDGNLRKAKKQATNIIFDITKTPLSFEEIMGQLEHIYMIDRRGLDISIIKNKDEVLAVLEKEGG
;
A
#
# COMPACT_ATOMS: atom_id res chain seq x y z
N MET A 1 -33.31 12.89 31.71
CA MET A 1 -32.35 13.72 30.93
C MET A 1 -30.90 13.25 31.06
N LEU A 2 -30.39 12.97 32.28
CA LEU A 2 -29.00 12.49 32.50
C LEU A 2 -28.69 11.12 31.87
N VAL A 3 -29.61 10.15 31.95
CA VAL A 3 -29.44 8.80 31.37
C VAL A 3 -29.39 8.82 29.84
N VAL A 4 -30.19 9.69 29.21
CA VAL A 4 -30.22 9.86 27.74
C VAL A 4 -28.91 10.49 27.25
N LYS A 5 -28.41 11.53 27.94
CA LYS A 5 -27.09 12.14 27.63
C LYS A 5 -25.94 11.14 27.81
N LYS A 6 -25.99 10.28 28.84
CA LYS A 6 -24.98 9.24 29.07
C LYS A 6 -24.97 8.19 27.95
N ASN A 7 -26.14 7.75 27.49
CA ASN A 7 -26.27 6.82 26.36
C ASN A 7 -25.82 7.43 25.02
N GLN A 8 -26.10 8.71 24.77
CA GLN A 8 -25.67 9.39 23.55
C GLN A 8 -24.14 9.61 23.50
N ARG A 9 -23.52 9.96 24.64
CA ARG A 9 -22.07 10.07 24.80
C ARG A 9 -21.37 8.73 24.58
N GLN A 10 -21.92 7.63 25.11
CA GLN A 10 -21.36 6.29 24.90
C GLN A 10 -21.43 5.86 23.42
N LYS A 11 -22.53 6.16 22.72
CA LYS A 11 -22.65 5.90 21.28
C LYS A 11 -21.63 6.71 20.46
N SER A 12 -21.43 7.99 20.80
CA SER A 12 -20.41 8.84 20.17
C SER A 12 -19.00 8.28 20.41
N LEU A 13 -18.65 7.90 21.64
CA LEU A 13 -17.35 7.30 21.95
C LEU A 13 -17.08 6.00 21.16
N ASN A 14 -18.04 5.08 21.13
CA ASN A 14 -17.92 3.83 20.38
C ASN A 14 -17.68 4.09 18.89
N TYR A 15 -18.33 5.11 18.32
CA TYR A 15 -18.14 5.51 16.93
C TYR A 15 -16.70 5.98 16.64
N TRP A 16 -16.13 6.84 17.48
CA TRP A 16 -14.73 7.29 17.29
C TRP A 16 -13.73 6.17 17.50
N GLN A 17 -13.97 5.29 18.49
CA GLN A 17 -13.14 4.10 18.70
C GLN A 17 -13.16 3.20 17.47
N LYS A 18 -14.35 2.84 16.97
CA LYS A 18 -14.51 1.99 15.79
C LYS A 18 -13.82 2.57 14.56
N ARG A 19 -13.97 3.88 14.35
CA ARG A 19 -13.29 4.59 13.26
C ARG A 19 -11.77 4.49 13.34
N GLN A 20 -11.21 4.66 14.54
CA GLN A 20 -9.77 4.55 14.74
C GLN A 20 -9.28 3.10 14.59
N GLU A 21 -10.08 2.12 15.01
CA GLU A 21 -9.82 0.71 14.74
C GLU A 21 -9.78 0.41 13.24
N ASP A 22 -10.67 0.99 12.44
CA ASP A 22 -10.66 0.81 10.98
C ASP A 22 -9.40 1.43 10.34
N ILE A 23 -8.96 2.60 10.81
CA ILE A 23 -7.70 3.24 10.36
C ILE A 23 -6.50 2.37 10.70
N LEU A 24 -6.43 1.87 11.94
CA LEU A 24 -5.34 0.99 12.37
C LEU A 24 -5.36 -0.35 11.63
N SER A 25 -6.54 -0.91 11.35
CA SER A 25 -6.67 -2.16 10.59
C SER A 25 -6.24 -1.99 9.13
N TYR A 26 -6.54 -0.83 8.54
CA TYR A 26 -6.02 -0.48 7.22
C TYR A 26 -4.50 -0.40 7.21
N LEU A 27 -3.92 0.32 8.18
CA LEU A 27 -2.46 0.42 8.36
C LEU A 27 -1.84 -0.98 8.51
N ASP A 28 -2.31 -1.78 9.47
CA ASP A 28 -1.83 -3.14 9.75
C ASP A 28 -1.86 -4.02 8.49
N ARG A 29 -2.92 -3.95 7.68
CA ARG A 29 -3.01 -4.72 6.42
C ARG A 29 -1.99 -4.23 5.39
N THR A 30 -1.93 -2.92 5.15
CA THR A 30 -1.02 -2.36 4.15
C THR A 30 0.46 -2.49 4.55
N ASP A 31 0.77 -2.51 5.84
CA ASP A 31 2.11 -2.76 6.36
C ASP A 31 2.60 -4.17 5.95
N LEU A 32 1.72 -5.18 5.96
CA LEU A 32 2.07 -6.55 5.57
C LEU A 32 2.49 -6.64 4.10
N ASP A 33 1.82 -5.90 3.22
CA ASP A 33 2.18 -5.84 1.79
C ASP A 33 3.61 -5.31 1.63
N VAL A 34 3.91 -4.19 2.29
CA VAL A 34 5.25 -3.59 2.28
C VAL A 34 6.27 -4.53 2.90
N PHE A 35 5.98 -5.20 4.03
CA PHE A 35 6.91 -6.15 4.65
C PHE A 35 7.30 -7.30 3.72
N SER A 36 6.36 -7.80 2.92
CA SER A 36 6.64 -8.82 1.91
C SER A 36 7.62 -8.31 0.83
N GLU A 37 7.45 -7.06 0.39
CA GLU A 37 8.36 -6.40 -0.56
C GLU A 37 9.75 -6.18 0.05
N LEU A 38 9.81 -5.69 1.29
CA LEU A 38 11.07 -5.51 2.04
C LEU A 38 11.81 -6.83 2.16
N GLN A 39 11.12 -7.89 2.60
CA GLN A 39 11.73 -9.20 2.79
C GLN A 39 12.32 -9.75 1.49
N LYS A 40 11.60 -9.63 0.37
CA LYS A 40 12.12 -10.02 -0.96
C LYS A 40 13.38 -9.25 -1.32
N LEU A 41 13.35 -7.92 -1.18
CA LEU A 41 14.45 -7.04 -1.52
C LEU A 41 15.71 -7.33 -0.67
N TYR A 42 15.55 -7.45 0.65
CA TYR A 42 16.67 -7.77 1.54
C TYR A 42 17.26 -9.16 1.26
N ASN A 43 16.41 -10.15 0.96
CA ASN A 43 16.87 -11.50 0.61
C ASN A 43 17.62 -11.52 -0.72
N GLU A 44 17.14 -10.78 -1.73
CA GLU A 44 17.82 -10.64 -3.01
C GLU A 44 19.21 -10.00 -2.84
N GLN A 45 19.30 -8.88 -2.12
CA GLN A 45 20.59 -8.23 -1.89
C GLN A 45 21.55 -9.09 -1.04
N ALA A 46 21.01 -9.86 -0.08
CA ALA A 46 21.79 -10.82 0.68
C ALA A 46 22.32 -11.96 -0.19
N PHE A 47 21.49 -12.51 -1.08
CA PHE A 47 21.87 -13.59 -2.00
C PHE A 47 22.97 -13.15 -2.96
N GLU A 48 22.81 -11.98 -3.56
CA GLU A 48 23.79 -11.45 -4.49
C GLU A 48 25.14 -11.15 -3.83
N LEU A 49 25.15 -10.63 -2.60
CA LEU A 49 26.39 -10.46 -1.86
C LEU A 49 27.04 -11.81 -1.52
N GLN A 50 26.25 -12.83 -1.18
CA GLN A 50 26.77 -14.18 -0.93
C GLN A 50 27.40 -14.76 -2.19
N LYS A 51 26.79 -14.54 -3.35
CA LYS A 51 27.35 -14.95 -4.64
C LYS A 51 28.71 -14.29 -4.88
N GLU A 52 28.83 -12.97 -4.70
CA GLU A 52 30.12 -12.27 -4.85
C GLU A 52 31.17 -12.80 -3.86
N LEU A 53 30.76 -13.13 -2.63
CA LEU A 53 31.63 -13.77 -1.66
C LEU A 53 32.09 -15.15 -2.13
N PHE A 54 31.20 -16.00 -2.65
CA PHE A 54 31.59 -17.32 -3.16
C PHE A 54 32.46 -17.22 -4.41
N ASP A 55 32.13 -16.34 -5.35
CA ASP A 55 32.92 -16.10 -6.56
C ASP A 55 34.34 -15.63 -6.20
N PHE A 56 34.48 -14.84 -5.14
CA PHE A 56 35.79 -14.52 -4.57
C PHE A 56 36.57 -15.77 -4.13
N TYR A 57 35.92 -16.69 -3.42
CA TYR A 57 36.58 -17.91 -2.95
C TYR A 57 36.88 -18.93 -4.06
N THR A 58 35.97 -19.09 -5.03
CA THR A 58 36.11 -20.05 -6.14
C THR A 58 37.29 -19.68 -7.03
N LYS A 59 37.38 -18.41 -7.47
CA LYS A 59 38.52 -17.91 -8.27
C LYS A 59 39.86 -18.23 -7.61
N TYR A 60 39.93 -18.18 -6.28
CA TYR A 60 41.16 -18.46 -5.55
C TYR A 60 41.46 -19.96 -5.38
N SER A 61 40.44 -20.82 -5.27
CA SER A 61 40.61 -22.26 -5.06
C SER A 61 41.09 -23.02 -6.31
N GLU A 62 40.68 -22.57 -7.50
CA GLU A 62 40.99 -23.24 -8.77
C GLU A 62 42.42 -22.94 -9.27
N GLU A 63 42.95 -21.76 -8.96
CA GLU A 63 44.25 -21.31 -9.49
C GLU A 63 45.48 -21.83 -8.73
N ASN A 64 45.35 -22.31 -7.49
CA ASN A 64 46.53 -22.45 -6.63
C ASN A 64 46.72 -23.77 -5.86
N LYS A 65 45.80 -24.75 -5.87
CA LYS A 65 45.89 -25.97 -5.02
C LYS A 65 46.35 -25.68 -3.57
N MET A 66 45.93 -24.53 -3.04
CA MET A 66 46.40 -23.98 -1.76
C MET A 66 45.39 -24.26 -0.65
N THR A 67 45.87 -24.29 0.60
CA THR A 67 44.97 -24.39 1.75
C THR A 67 44.25 -23.05 1.95
N TYR A 68 43.04 -23.10 2.54
CA TYR A 68 42.23 -21.91 2.82
C TYR A 68 43.02 -20.82 3.58
N GLN A 69 43.96 -21.19 4.45
CA GLN A 69 44.78 -20.25 5.24
C GLN A 69 45.83 -19.50 4.41
N ASP A 70 46.29 -20.09 3.31
CA ASP A 70 47.26 -19.47 2.39
C ASP A 70 46.59 -18.41 1.51
N VAL A 71 45.27 -18.59 1.26
CA VAL A 71 44.42 -17.64 0.51
C VAL A 71 44.38 -16.25 1.15
N VAL A 72 44.25 -16.22 2.47
CA VAL A 72 44.15 -15.00 3.25
C VAL A 72 45.49 -14.24 3.30
N LYS A 73 46.63 -14.95 3.23
CA LYS A 73 47.97 -14.33 3.33
C LYS A 73 48.42 -13.63 2.04
N LYS A 74 47.95 -14.07 0.88
CA LYS A 74 48.36 -13.54 -0.45
C LYS A 74 47.49 -12.39 -0.97
N LEU A 75 46.52 -11.93 -0.18
CA LEU A 75 45.56 -10.85 -0.45
C LEU A 75 46.11 -9.46 -0.85
N ARG A 76 47.40 -9.29 -1.12
CA ARG A 76 48.00 -7.96 -1.27
C ARG A 76 48.17 -7.45 -2.70
N HIS A 77 48.42 -8.25 -3.74
CA HIS A 77 48.78 -7.66 -5.04
C HIS A 77 48.53 -8.62 -6.23
N GLU A 78 47.28 -8.89 -6.60
CA GLU A 78 46.96 -9.53 -7.89
C GLU A 78 45.75 -8.86 -8.56
N ASP A 79 45.74 -8.97 -9.89
CA ASP A 79 45.01 -8.15 -10.87
C ASP A 79 43.51 -8.02 -10.59
N LEU A 80 43.06 -6.77 -10.39
CA LEU A 80 41.67 -6.38 -10.20
C LEU A 80 41.18 -5.59 -11.41
N SER A 81 41.44 -6.11 -12.62
CA SER A 81 40.91 -5.54 -13.87
C SER A 81 39.39 -5.28 -13.79
N ASP A 82 38.64 -6.15 -13.10
CA ASP A 82 37.21 -6.00 -12.85
C ASP A 82 36.86 -4.89 -11.83
N TYR A 83 37.75 -4.50 -10.91
CA TYR A 83 37.45 -3.52 -9.85
C TYR A 83 37.19 -2.13 -10.42
N VAL A 84 38.09 -1.66 -11.28
CA VAL A 84 37.94 -0.33 -11.90
C VAL A 84 36.68 -0.32 -12.78
N ALA A 85 36.42 -1.42 -13.50
CA ALA A 85 35.22 -1.58 -14.30
C ALA A 85 33.93 -1.52 -13.46
N ASN A 86 33.86 -2.28 -12.37
CA ASN A 86 32.71 -2.28 -11.46
C ASN A 86 32.55 -0.94 -10.74
N ALA A 87 33.63 -0.31 -10.28
CA ALA A 87 33.59 1.02 -9.69
C ALA A 87 33.05 2.07 -10.67
N ASN A 88 33.46 2.02 -11.94
CA ASN A 88 32.94 2.91 -12.97
C ASN A 88 31.47 2.62 -13.26
N LYS A 89 31.09 1.35 -13.34
CA LYS A 89 29.70 0.92 -13.53
C LYS A 89 28.79 1.41 -12.40
N TYR A 90 29.19 1.23 -11.14
CA TYR A 90 28.42 1.66 -9.97
C TYR A 90 28.29 3.17 -9.90
N ARG A 91 29.37 3.91 -10.18
CA ARG A 91 29.32 5.38 -10.26
C ARG A 91 28.36 5.85 -11.35
N LYS A 92 28.39 5.23 -12.53
CA LYS A 92 27.46 5.53 -13.62
C LYS A 92 26.00 5.26 -13.22
N GLN A 93 25.75 4.14 -12.54
CA GLN A 93 24.41 3.79 -12.05
C GLN A 93 23.94 4.73 -10.93
N ALA A 94 24.87 5.25 -10.13
CA ALA A 94 24.61 6.20 -9.06
C ALA A 94 24.62 7.68 -9.49
N GLU A 95 24.78 8.01 -10.78
CA GLU A 95 24.86 9.40 -11.27
C GLU A 95 23.67 10.27 -10.83
N LYS A 96 22.49 9.66 -10.68
CA LYS A 96 21.25 10.34 -10.25
C LYS A 96 21.04 10.35 -8.73
N ASP A 97 21.93 9.72 -7.97
CA ASP A 97 21.91 9.68 -6.51
C ASP A 97 23.23 10.28 -5.99
N PRO A 98 23.27 11.61 -5.76
CA PRO A 98 24.47 12.31 -5.32
C PRO A 98 25.05 11.75 -4.01
N GLU A 99 24.20 11.25 -3.12
CA GLU A 99 24.63 10.72 -1.83
C GLU A 99 25.26 9.34 -1.98
N LEU A 100 24.65 8.44 -2.77
CA LEU A 100 25.27 7.17 -3.12
C LEU A 100 26.58 7.38 -3.88
N LEU A 101 26.61 8.31 -4.84
CA LEU A 101 27.82 8.63 -5.58
C LEU A 101 28.94 9.12 -4.65
N LYS A 102 28.63 9.97 -3.67
CA LYS A 102 29.57 10.41 -2.64
C LYS A 102 30.13 9.21 -1.86
N ARG A 103 29.26 8.33 -1.36
CA ARG A 103 29.66 7.12 -0.59
C ARG A 103 30.55 6.18 -1.42
N LEU A 104 30.23 5.98 -2.70
CA LEU A 104 31.05 5.19 -3.62
C LEU A 104 32.43 5.82 -3.84
N ASN A 105 32.49 7.14 -3.99
CA ASN A 105 33.75 7.87 -4.16
C ASN A 105 34.62 7.80 -2.90
N GLU A 106 34.04 7.89 -1.70
CA GLU A 106 34.75 7.74 -0.42
C GLU A 106 35.37 6.34 -0.24
N GLN A 107 34.80 5.32 -0.90
CA GLN A 107 35.24 3.94 -0.82
C GLN A 107 36.11 3.52 -2.02
N TYR A 108 36.29 4.41 -3.00
CA TYR A 108 37.08 4.12 -4.19
C TYR A 108 38.59 4.18 -3.91
N VAL A 109 39.32 3.17 -4.37
CA VAL A 109 40.78 3.03 -4.20
C VAL A 109 41.43 2.85 -5.57
N SER A 110 42.20 3.83 -6.04
CA SER A 110 42.64 3.89 -7.44
C SER A 110 43.77 2.93 -7.82
N ALA A 111 44.92 2.95 -7.14
CA ALA A 111 46.15 2.34 -7.65
C ALA A 111 46.58 1.02 -6.97
N ARG A 112 45.93 0.63 -5.86
CA ARG A 112 46.27 -0.55 -5.04
C ARG A 112 45.06 -1.16 -4.32
N ALA A 113 43.93 -1.26 -5.01
CA ALA A 113 42.77 -1.92 -4.42
C ALA A 113 43.12 -3.38 -4.06
N THR A 114 42.63 -3.84 -2.92
CA THR A 114 42.61 -5.25 -2.54
C THR A 114 41.24 -5.85 -2.88
N ARG A 115 41.10 -7.17 -2.86
CA ARG A 115 39.76 -7.75 -3.03
C ARG A 115 38.82 -7.43 -1.85
N MET A 116 39.35 -7.14 -0.67
CA MET A 116 38.55 -6.58 0.41
C MET A 116 37.93 -5.24 -0.02
N ASP A 117 38.69 -4.39 -0.71
CA ASP A 117 38.20 -3.10 -1.20
C ASP A 117 37.13 -3.28 -2.29
N ALA A 118 37.28 -4.29 -3.15
CA ALA A 118 36.24 -4.66 -4.11
C ALA A 118 34.93 -5.10 -3.42
N LEU A 119 35.02 -5.99 -2.42
CA LEU A 119 33.86 -6.42 -1.63
C LEU A 119 33.25 -5.27 -0.81
N ASN A 120 34.06 -4.36 -0.28
CA ASN A 120 33.58 -3.18 0.44
C ASN A 120 32.83 -2.22 -0.48
N LEU A 121 33.33 -2.00 -1.70
CA LEU A 121 32.67 -1.17 -2.69
C LEU A 121 31.34 -1.81 -3.14
N GLU A 122 31.32 -3.12 -3.31
CA GLU A 122 30.11 -3.90 -3.59
C GLU A 122 29.04 -3.70 -2.50
N LEU A 123 29.44 -3.79 -1.23
CA LEU A 123 28.55 -3.59 -0.09
C LEU A 123 27.89 -2.21 -0.11
N VAL A 124 28.68 -1.18 -0.41
CA VAL A 124 28.21 0.21 -0.45
C VAL A 124 27.23 0.42 -1.60
N TYR A 125 27.56 -0.12 -2.78
CA TYR A 125 26.67 -0.08 -3.94
C TYR A 125 25.32 -0.76 -3.65
N ARG A 126 25.35 -1.99 -3.13
CA ARG A 126 24.13 -2.76 -2.80
C ARG A 126 23.28 -2.09 -1.74
N ALA A 127 23.90 -1.52 -0.71
CA ALA A 127 23.21 -0.75 0.31
C ALA A 127 22.55 0.52 -0.26
N GLY A 128 23.18 1.15 -1.26
CA GLY A 128 22.59 2.26 -2.01
C GLY A 128 21.36 1.87 -2.81
N ILE A 129 21.44 0.78 -3.59
CA ILE A 129 20.31 0.23 -4.33
C ILE A 129 19.16 -0.11 -3.38
N LEU A 130 19.48 -0.83 -2.30
CA LEU A 130 18.55 -1.13 -1.23
C LEU A 130 17.87 0.15 -0.72
N LYS A 131 18.64 1.18 -0.32
CA LYS A 131 18.07 2.45 0.16
C LYS A 131 17.13 3.08 -0.87
N GLY A 132 17.55 3.19 -2.13
CA GLY A 132 16.73 3.87 -3.15
C GLY A 132 15.35 3.24 -3.32
N VAL A 133 15.30 1.91 -3.32
CA VAL A 133 14.03 1.16 -3.39
C VAL A 133 13.23 1.32 -2.09
N LEU A 134 13.88 1.20 -0.93
CA LEU A 134 13.24 1.39 0.38
C LEU A 134 12.62 2.78 0.53
N ASP A 135 13.36 3.81 0.16
CA ASP A 135 12.95 5.20 0.32
C ASP A 135 11.66 5.49 -0.46
N SER A 136 11.59 5.03 -1.71
CA SER A 136 10.40 5.15 -2.54
C SER A 136 9.22 4.34 -2.00
N ALA A 137 9.47 3.11 -1.55
CA ALA A 137 8.43 2.25 -0.98
C ALA A 137 7.83 2.85 0.30
N PHE A 138 8.69 3.34 1.21
CA PHE A 138 8.28 4.04 2.42
C PHE A 138 7.49 5.30 2.10
N GLU A 139 8.02 6.15 1.22
CA GLU A 139 7.37 7.42 0.88
C GLU A 139 5.95 7.20 0.36
N ASN A 140 5.80 6.28 -0.61
CA ASN A 140 4.50 5.97 -1.21
C ASN A 140 3.53 5.37 -0.19
N HIS A 141 4.01 4.44 0.64
CA HIS A 141 3.22 3.81 1.69
C HIS A 141 2.74 4.83 2.73
N LEU A 142 3.66 5.63 3.27
CA LEU A 142 3.37 6.65 4.27
C LEU A 142 2.39 7.69 3.72
N LYS A 143 2.55 8.13 2.47
CA LYS A 143 1.60 9.03 1.79
C LYS A 143 0.19 8.43 1.69
N LYS A 144 0.11 7.15 1.32
CA LYS A 144 -1.15 6.40 1.18
C LYS A 144 -1.88 6.29 2.53
N VAL A 145 -1.20 5.86 3.58
CA VAL A 145 -1.82 5.70 4.91
C VAL A 145 -2.18 7.05 5.54
N ALA A 146 -1.38 8.12 5.33
CA ALA A 146 -1.74 9.46 5.78
C ALA A 146 -3.03 9.95 5.12
N SER A 147 -3.12 9.77 3.80
CA SER A 147 -4.29 10.22 3.01
C SER A 147 -5.54 9.47 3.44
N TYR A 148 -5.42 8.16 3.67
CA TYR A 148 -6.50 7.33 4.20
C TYR A 148 -6.93 7.80 5.59
N ALA A 149 -5.99 7.97 6.52
CA ALA A 149 -6.27 8.42 7.88
C ALA A 149 -6.92 9.80 7.88
N TYR A 150 -6.39 10.78 7.13
CA TYR A 150 -6.96 12.11 7.01
C TYR A 150 -8.42 12.07 6.51
N LYS A 151 -8.70 11.24 5.49
CA LYS A 151 -10.04 11.10 4.93
C LYS A 151 -11.01 10.45 5.92
N LYS A 152 -10.60 9.34 6.55
CA LYS A 152 -11.44 8.53 7.45
C LYS A 152 -11.58 9.16 8.84
N ALA A 153 -10.65 10.03 9.26
CA ALA A 153 -10.60 10.61 10.61
C ALA A 153 -11.87 11.36 11.01
N MET A 154 -12.60 11.99 10.08
CA MET A 154 -13.89 12.64 10.34
C MET A 154 -14.97 12.04 9.45
N GLY A 155 -16.23 12.01 9.92
CA GLY A 155 -17.38 11.62 9.10
C GLY A 155 -17.73 12.67 8.03
N GLY A 156 -18.31 12.23 6.91
CA GLY A 156 -18.80 13.10 5.84
C GLY A 156 -17.83 13.31 4.66
N ARG A 157 -18.16 14.24 3.75
CA ARG A 157 -17.29 14.61 2.62
C ARG A 157 -16.01 15.26 3.13
N SER A 158 -14.96 14.45 3.25
CA SER A 158 -13.63 14.94 3.54
C SER A 158 -12.94 15.30 2.23
N GLY A 159 -12.50 16.57 2.11
CA GLY A 159 -11.57 16.98 1.07
C GLY A 159 -10.28 16.19 1.14
N THR A 160 -9.55 16.11 0.03
CA THR A 160 -8.23 15.47 0.01
C THR A 160 -7.22 16.31 0.78
N ILE A 161 -6.20 15.65 1.30
CA ILE A 161 -5.04 16.34 1.84
C ILE A 161 -4.25 16.98 0.70
N ASN A 162 -3.84 18.24 0.88
CA ASN A 162 -3.02 18.95 -0.10
C ASN A 162 -1.63 18.28 -0.22
N GLY A 163 -1.09 18.17 -1.43
CA GLY A 163 0.19 17.48 -1.70
C GLY A 163 1.37 17.98 -0.84
N PRO A 164 1.74 19.27 -0.89
CA PRO A 164 2.74 19.85 0.01
C PRO A 164 2.56 19.53 1.51
N VAL A 165 1.32 19.52 1.98
CA VAL A 165 0.98 19.18 3.36
C VAL A 165 1.21 17.69 3.65
N LEU A 166 0.88 16.83 2.68
CA LEU A 166 1.14 15.40 2.77
C LEU A 166 2.64 15.10 2.82
N GLU A 167 3.45 15.80 2.02
CA GLU A 167 4.92 15.70 2.06
C GLU A 167 5.49 16.09 3.43
N GLU A 168 5.00 17.20 4.00
CA GLU A 168 5.39 17.67 5.33
C GLU A 168 5.09 16.62 6.41
N LEU A 169 3.90 16.01 6.36
CA LEU A 169 3.50 14.98 7.31
C LEU A 169 4.39 13.74 7.23
N VAL A 170 4.66 13.25 6.02
CA VAL A 170 5.48 12.05 5.80
C VAL A 170 6.94 12.27 6.18
N ARG A 171 7.43 13.52 6.11
CA ARG A 171 8.77 13.91 6.56
C ARG A 171 8.85 14.36 8.01
N THR A 172 7.76 14.26 8.77
CA THR A 172 7.79 14.61 10.20
C THR A 172 8.79 13.70 10.92
N PRO A 173 9.70 14.23 11.75
CA PRO A 173 10.69 13.40 12.43
C PRO A 173 10.10 12.68 13.64
N PHE A 174 10.58 11.46 13.88
CA PHE A 174 10.45 10.75 15.15
C PHE A 174 11.85 10.51 15.73
N ASP A 175 12.03 10.78 17.02
CA ASP A 175 13.36 10.69 17.68
C ASP A 175 14.47 11.49 16.96
N GLY A 176 14.09 12.65 16.41
CA GLY A 176 15.01 13.60 15.75
C GLY A 176 15.29 13.33 14.27
N TYR A 177 14.78 12.24 13.69
CA TYR A 177 15.03 11.88 12.29
C TYR A 177 13.74 11.48 11.56
N ASN A 178 13.62 11.83 10.29
CA ASN A 178 12.54 11.31 9.43
C ASN A 178 12.87 9.91 8.87
N TYR A 179 11.89 9.23 8.28
CA TYR A 179 12.06 7.86 7.78
C TYR A 179 13.25 7.71 6.81
N SER A 180 13.46 8.68 5.90
CA SER A 180 14.52 8.62 4.89
C SER A 180 15.91 8.72 5.53
N GLU A 181 16.06 9.61 6.51
CA GLU A 181 17.29 9.74 7.31
C GLU A 181 17.57 8.48 8.13
N GLN A 182 16.53 7.91 8.74
CA GLN A 182 16.67 6.66 9.50
C GLN A 182 17.03 5.47 8.61
N LEU A 183 16.49 5.41 7.39
CA LEU A 183 16.87 4.40 6.38
C LEU A 183 18.34 4.50 5.99
N TRP A 184 18.87 5.72 5.81
CA TRP A 184 20.31 5.91 5.59
C TRP A 184 21.14 5.41 6.77
N GLY A 185 20.79 5.81 7.99
CA GLY A 185 21.47 5.35 9.19
C GLY A 185 21.45 3.82 9.33
N ASN A 186 20.35 3.18 8.99
CA ASN A 186 20.20 1.73 9.03
C ASN A 186 21.02 1.00 7.96
N THR A 187 21.02 1.49 6.71
CA THR A 187 21.81 0.90 5.63
C THR A 187 23.31 1.12 5.85
N ASP A 188 23.72 2.26 6.40
CA ASP A 188 25.11 2.51 6.82
C ASP A 188 25.57 1.56 7.94
N ASN A 189 24.71 1.38 8.94
CA ASN A 189 24.99 0.43 10.00
C ASN A 189 25.06 -1.01 9.48
N LEU A 190 24.25 -1.36 8.49
CA LEU A 190 24.34 -2.66 7.82
C LEU A 190 25.70 -2.81 7.12
N VAL A 191 26.11 -1.84 6.30
CA VAL A 191 27.41 -1.85 5.61
C VAL A 191 28.56 -2.01 6.60
N LYS A 192 28.64 -1.16 7.64
CA LYS A 192 29.68 -1.24 8.68
C LYS A 192 29.74 -2.61 9.34
N ASN A 193 28.57 -3.19 9.63
CA ASN A 193 28.47 -4.52 10.23
C ASN A 193 28.95 -5.64 9.29
N LEU A 194 28.60 -5.56 8.01
CA LEU A 194 29.03 -6.51 6.98
C LEU A 194 30.55 -6.41 6.76
N GLN A 195 31.10 -5.20 6.62
CA GLN A 195 32.54 -4.97 6.47
C GLN A 195 33.33 -5.53 7.66
N LYS A 196 32.89 -5.24 8.89
CA LYS A 196 33.51 -5.79 10.11
C LYS A 196 33.48 -7.32 10.10
N ARG A 197 32.36 -7.91 9.68
CA ARG A 197 32.19 -9.36 9.66
C ARG A 197 33.06 -10.04 8.62
N LEU A 198 33.11 -9.49 7.41
CA LEU A 198 34.00 -9.95 6.35
C LEU A 198 35.44 -9.92 6.85
N LYS A 199 35.92 -8.77 7.35
CA LYS A 199 37.27 -8.62 7.89
C LYS A 199 37.62 -9.68 8.94
N GLN A 200 36.73 -9.90 9.91
CA GLN A 200 36.94 -10.93 10.94
C GLN A 200 36.99 -12.35 10.37
N GLY A 201 36.08 -12.68 9.47
CA GLY A 201 36.00 -14.00 8.86
C GLY A 201 37.22 -14.31 8.00
N PHE A 202 37.68 -13.33 7.22
CA PHE A 202 38.92 -13.46 6.45
C PHE A 202 40.13 -13.66 7.37
N VAL A 203 40.33 -12.81 8.38
CA VAL A 203 41.48 -12.91 9.30
C VAL A 203 41.54 -14.26 10.02
N ARG A 204 40.38 -14.80 10.43
CA ARG A 204 40.27 -16.10 11.12
C ARG A 204 40.29 -17.30 10.20
N GLY A 205 40.16 -17.04 8.91
CA GLY A 205 40.00 -18.03 7.87
C GLY A 205 38.76 -18.91 7.99
N GLU A 206 37.61 -18.27 8.18
CA GLU A 206 36.32 -18.96 8.30
C GLU A 206 35.78 -19.45 6.95
N HIS A 207 35.18 -20.64 6.94
CA HIS A 207 34.61 -21.22 5.72
C HIS A 207 33.56 -20.28 5.06
N PRO A 208 33.53 -20.12 3.72
CA PRO A 208 32.68 -19.14 3.04
C PRO A 208 31.19 -19.33 3.33
N ARG A 209 30.73 -20.59 3.39
CA ARG A 209 29.36 -20.94 3.83
C ARG A 209 29.01 -20.41 5.23
N ALA A 210 29.96 -20.40 6.17
CA ALA A 210 29.70 -19.88 7.51
C ALA A 210 29.56 -18.36 7.50
N MET A 211 30.40 -17.67 6.71
CA MET A 211 30.31 -16.23 6.51
C MET A 211 29.04 -15.83 5.77
N ALA A 212 28.69 -16.51 4.68
CA ALA A 212 27.46 -16.30 3.91
C ALA A 212 26.21 -16.36 4.81
N ARG A 213 26.14 -17.36 5.70
CA ARG A 213 25.07 -17.47 6.70
C ARG A 213 25.03 -16.28 7.67
N ASP A 214 26.17 -15.75 8.08
CA ASP A 214 26.20 -14.58 8.97
C ASP A 214 25.83 -13.28 8.25
N LEU A 215 26.24 -13.12 6.98
CA LEU A 215 25.79 -12.00 6.15
C LEU A 215 24.27 -12.03 6.00
N ALA A 216 23.69 -13.18 5.66
CA ALA A 216 22.23 -13.35 5.57
C ALA A 216 21.50 -12.94 6.86
N LYS A 217 22.02 -13.36 8.02
CA LYS A 217 21.46 -12.95 9.33
C LYS A 217 21.46 -11.44 9.53
N ARG A 218 22.51 -10.74 9.09
CA ARG A 218 22.61 -9.27 9.22
C ARG A 218 21.62 -8.56 8.31
N PHE A 219 21.42 -9.05 7.08
CA PHE A 219 20.34 -8.57 6.22
C PHE A 219 18.97 -8.80 6.86
N ASN A 220 18.72 -9.96 7.46
CA ASN A 220 17.46 -10.23 8.16
C ASN A 220 17.21 -9.28 9.35
N VAL A 221 18.26 -8.95 10.11
CA VAL A 221 18.19 -7.94 11.18
C VAL A 221 17.88 -6.55 10.61
N ALA A 222 18.49 -6.18 9.50
CA ALA A 222 18.21 -4.90 8.84
C ALA A 222 16.78 -4.84 8.27
N ASN A 223 16.28 -5.95 7.73
CA ASN A 223 14.87 -6.07 7.31
C ASN A 223 13.92 -5.82 8.48
N HIS A 224 14.09 -6.51 9.61
CA HIS A 224 13.24 -6.29 10.79
C HIS A 224 13.32 -4.86 11.36
N ARG A 225 14.48 -4.19 11.21
CA ARG A 225 14.60 -2.77 11.56
C ARG A 225 13.77 -1.91 10.62
N ALA A 226 13.81 -2.16 9.31
CA ALA A 226 12.97 -1.46 8.33
C ALA A 226 11.48 -1.68 8.60
N GLU A 227 11.05 -2.90 8.91
CA GLU A 227 9.65 -3.20 9.30
C GLU A 227 9.23 -2.41 10.55
N THR A 228 10.13 -2.29 11.53
CA THR A 228 9.91 -1.49 12.74
C THR A 228 9.74 0.00 12.40
N LEU A 229 10.51 0.52 11.45
CA LEU A 229 10.38 1.90 10.98
C LEU A 229 9.03 2.13 10.29
N ILE A 230 8.65 1.29 9.32
CA ILE A 230 7.33 1.36 8.65
C ILE A 230 6.21 1.46 9.67
N ARG A 231 6.20 0.58 10.69
CA ARG A 231 5.13 0.59 11.69
C ARG A 231 5.15 1.87 12.54
N THR A 232 6.34 2.34 12.90
CA THR A 232 6.52 3.52 13.76
C THR A 232 6.14 4.80 13.03
N ASP A 233 6.69 4.99 11.82
CA ASP A 233 6.41 6.14 10.96
C ASP A 233 4.96 6.10 10.45
N GLY A 234 4.43 4.92 10.15
CA GLY A 234 3.02 4.72 9.83
C GLY A 234 2.11 5.22 10.95
N THR A 235 2.38 4.82 12.20
CA THR A 235 1.64 5.29 13.38
C THR A 235 1.74 6.81 13.56
N MET A 236 2.93 7.38 13.35
CA MET A 236 3.14 8.83 13.43
C MET A 236 2.30 9.56 12.38
N VAL A 237 2.39 9.13 11.14
CA VAL A 237 1.75 9.79 10.01
C VAL A 237 0.23 9.69 10.11
N ILE A 238 -0.35 8.56 10.53
CA ILE A 238 -1.81 8.46 10.73
C ILE A 238 -2.29 9.39 11.84
N ASN A 239 -1.53 9.53 12.94
CA ASN A 239 -1.92 10.37 14.07
C ASN A 239 -1.85 11.85 13.70
N ASN A 240 -0.78 12.25 13.03
CA ASN A 240 -0.62 13.63 12.58
C ASN A 240 -1.68 14.00 11.53
N ALA A 241 -1.97 13.08 10.60
CA ALA A 241 -3.04 13.25 9.61
C ALA A 241 -4.42 13.38 10.29
N THR A 242 -4.71 12.50 11.25
CA THR A 242 -5.95 12.52 12.03
C THR A 242 -6.09 13.83 12.81
N ALA A 243 -5.05 14.25 13.52
CA ALA A 243 -5.05 15.48 14.30
C ALA A 243 -5.24 16.71 13.41
N ARG A 244 -4.59 16.74 12.24
CA ARG A 244 -4.77 17.82 11.27
C ARG A 244 -6.21 17.88 10.76
N ARG A 245 -6.84 16.73 10.55
CA ARG A 245 -8.26 16.67 10.19
C ARG A 245 -9.14 17.19 11.33
N TYR A 246 -8.85 16.84 12.59
CA TYR A 246 -9.56 17.34 13.76
C TYR A 246 -9.45 18.87 13.90
N LEU A 247 -8.26 19.43 13.72
CA LEU A 247 -8.05 20.88 13.70
C LEU A 247 -8.87 21.56 12.60
N ASN A 248 -8.87 21.00 11.38
CA ASN A 248 -9.65 21.52 10.26
C ASN A 248 -11.17 21.44 10.49
N ALA A 249 -11.62 20.52 11.35
CA ALA A 249 -13.01 20.40 11.78
C ALA A 249 -13.37 21.32 12.97
N GLY A 250 -12.40 22.10 13.49
CA GLY A 250 -12.61 23.03 14.60
C GLY A 250 -12.51 22.39 15.99
N LEU A 251 -12.09 21.12 16.08
CA LEU A 251 -11.85 20.46 17.37
C LEU A 251 -10.59 21.05 18.03
N LYS A 252 -10.59 21.13 19.36
CA LYS A 252 -9.46 21.69 20.12
C LYS A 252 -8.74 20.64 20.94
N TYR A 253 -9.46 19.64 21.43
CA TYR A 253 -8.93 18.67 22.38
C TYR A 253 -9.02 17.22 21.88
N TYR A 254 -8.01 16.44 22.25
CA TYR A 254 -7.94 15.00 21.96
C TYR A 254 -7.47 14.21 23.18
N ARG A 255 -7.62 12.88 23.08
CA ARG A 255 -7.11 11.88 24.02
C ARG A 255 -6.44 10.76 23.25
N ASP A 256 -5.48 10.08 23.88
CA ASP A 256 -4.91 8.86 23.32
C ASP A 256 -5.90 7.70 23.43
N LEU A 257 -6.09 6.98 22.33
CA LEU A 257 -6.74 5.68 22.29
C LEU A 257 -5.67 4.60 22.20
N VAL A 258 -5.39 3.97 23.33
CA VAL A 258 -4.40 2.90 23.44
C VAL A 258 -5.06 1.55 23.16
N ARG A 259 -4.51 0.78 22.22
CA ARG A 259 -4.87 -0.62 22.03
C ARG A 259 -4.30 -1.44 23.19
N LEU A 260 -5.16 -1.90 24.09
CA LEU A 260 -4.77 -2.70 25.27
C LEU A 260 -4.84 -4.20 24.96
N ASP A 261 -3.68 -4.82 24.82
CA ASP A 261 -3.47 -6.24 24.55
C ASP A 261 -2.18 -6.76 25.24
N ASP A 262 -1.81 -8.00 24.95
CA ASP A 262 -0.60 -8.67 25.43
C ASP A 262 0.70 -7.98 24.97
N ARG A 263 0.66 -7.32 23.82
CA ARG A 263 1.78 -6.57 23.23
C ARG A 263 1.88 -5.12 23.71
N THR A 264 1.01 -4.68 24.60
CA THR A 264 1.00 -3.28 25.09
C THR A 264 2.09 -3.06 26.14
N THR A 265 2.95 -2.07 25.88
CA THR A 265 4.04 -1.67 26.77
C THR A 265 3.55 -0.95 28.02
N GLU A 266 4.36 -0.93 29.09
CA GLU A 266 4.00 -0.19 30.31
C GLU A 266 3.86 1.32 30.07
N ILE A 267 4.62 1.86 29.11
CA ILE A 267 4.49 3.27 28.66
C ILE A 267 3.05 3.51 28.18
N CYS A 268 2.56 2.68 27.25
CA CYS A 268 1.21 2.79 26.71
C CYS A 268 0.13 2.50 27.76
N ARG A 269 0.35 1.52 28.68
CA ARG A 269 -0.58 1.27 29.79
C ARG A 269 -0.68 2.46 30.74
N THR A 270 0.43 3.14 31.01
CA THR A 270 0.45 4.35 31.83
C THR A 270 -0.34 5.46 31.16
N ILE A 271 -0.12 5.70 29.86
CA ILE A 271 -0.86 6.70 29.07
C ILE A 271 -2.37 6.39 29.09
N ALA A 272 -2.75 5.12 28.93
CA ALA A 272 -4.15 4.69 29.02
C ALA A 272 -4.76 4.95 30.41
N LYS A 273 -4.02 4.67 31.49
CA LYS A 273 -4.46 4.93 32.88
C LYS A 273 -4.61 6.43 33.16
N GLU A 274 -3.67 7.24 32.68
CA GLU A 274 -3.69 8.69 32.89
C GLU A 274 -4.86 9.35 32.16
N ASN A 275 -5.21 8.85 30.96
CA ASN A 275 -6.31 9.35 30.13
C ASN A 275 -6.35 10.89 30.12
N LYS A 276 -5.22 11.53 29.79
CA LYS A 276 -5.09 12.99 29.83
C LYS A 276 -5.71 13.63 28.59
N ARG A 277 -6.50 14.69 28.82
CA ARG A 277 -6.92 15.64 27.78
C ARG A 277 -5.70 16.43 27.30
N LYS A 278 -5.57 16.60 25.99
CA LYS A 278 -4.46 17.32 25.35
C LYS A 278 -4.96 18.27 24.27
N LEU A 279 -4.19 19.32 23.99
CA LEU A 279 -4.49 20.33 22.97
C LEU A 279 -3.97 19.87 21.60
N LEU A 280 -4.83 19.87 20.59
CA LEU A 280 -4.43 19.56 19.21
C LEU A 280 -3.41 20.56 18.66
N SER A 281 -3.49 21.83 19.08
CA SER A 281 -2.55 22.89 18.66
C SER A 281 -1.13 22.73 19.23
N GLU A 282 -0.93 21.86 20.22
CA GLU A 282 0.36 21.64 20.87
C GLU A 282 0.98 20.28 20.50
N LEU A 283 0.45 19.63 19.47
CA LEU A 283 0.83 18.29 19.07
C LEU A 283 2.33 18.20 18.71
N LYS A 284 3.02 17.26 19.35
CA LYS A 284 4.43 16.94 19.18
C LYS A 284 4.62 15.42 19.25
N PRO A 285 4.89 14.75 18.10
CA PRO A 285 5.12 13.30 18.06
C PRO A 285 6.24 12.89 19.02
N GLY A 286 6.08 11.75 19.68
CA GLY A 286 7.05 11.26 20.68
C GLY A 286 6.95 11.92 22.05
N ILE A 287 6.27 13.05 22.18
CA ILE A 287 6.15 13.80 23.45
C ILE A 287 4.73 13.70 23.99
N ASN A 288 3.75 14.17 23.24
CA ASN A 288 2.36 14.22 23.68
C ASN A 288 1.38 13.54 22.70
N VAL A 289 1.87 13.05 21.55
CA VAL A 289 1.11 12.16 20.67
C VAL A 289 1.98 10.98 20.26
N ALA A 290 1.34 9.84 20.03
CA ALA A 290 1.99 8.65 19.53
C ALA A 290 2.60 8.86 18.12
N PRO A 291 3.68 8.13 17.78
CA PRO A 291 4.29 7.03 18.53
C PRO A 291 5.08 7.52 19.75
N TYR A 292 4.98 6.81 20.88
CA TYR A 292 5.78 7.10 22.09
C TYR A 292 7.03 6.21 22.20
N HIS A 293 7.10 5.17 21.37
CA HIS A 293 8.18 4.22 21.27
C HIS A 293 8.10 3.52 19.91
N PHE A 294 9.17 2.84 19.51
CA PHE A 294 9.14 1.99 18.32
C PHE A 294 8.06 0.92 18.43
N ASN A 295 7.37 0.63 17.31
CA ASN A 295 6.21 -0.27 17.23
C ASN A 295 5.01 0.14 18.11
N CYS A 296 4.88 1.42 18.48
CA CYS A 296 3.68 1.94 19.11
C CYS A 296 2.45 1.73 18.22
N ARG A 297 1.30 1.44 18.83
CA ARG A 297 0.00 1.23 18.14
C ARG A 297 -1.12 2.09 18.73
N THR A 298 -0.73 3.12 19.47
CA THR A 298 -1.64 4.10 20.06
C THR A 298 -2.06 5.10 19.00
N THR A 299 -3.35 5.43 18.98
CA THR A 299 -3.95 6.45 18.12
C THR A 299 -4.61 7.54 18.96
N ILE A 300 -5.36 8.46 18.34
CA ILE A 300 -6.05 9.56 19.01
C ILE A 300 -7.54 9.56 18.69
N ILE A 301 -8.34 10.04 19.65
CA ILE A 301 -9.77 10.33 19.49
C ILE A 301 -10.08 11.73 20.03
N PRO A 302 -11.19 12.37 19.61
CA PRO A 302 -11.63 13.63 20.21
C PRO A 302 -11.88 13.49 21.71
N ASP A 303 -11.60 14.55 22.47
CA ASP A 303 -11.93 14.61 23.90
C ASP A 303 -13.45 14.51 24.12
N GLU A 304 -13.87 13.98 25.28
CA GLU A 304 -15.28 13.75 25.59
C GLU A 304 -16.15 15.02 25.56
N ASP A 305 -15.58 16.21 25.82
CA ASP A 305 -16.30 17.48 25.71
C ASP A 305 -16.58 17.84 24.23
N GLU A 306 -15.70 17.43 23.32
CA GLU A 306 -15.83 17.60 21.86
C GLU A 306 -16.82 16.59 21.26
N LEU A 307 -17.06 15.47 21.94
CA LEU A 307 -18.02 14.43 21.52
C LEU A 307 -19.49 14.88 21.57
N SER A 308 -19.75 16.07 22.11
CA SER A 308 -21.06 16.73 22.17
C SER A 308 -21.39 17.58 20.95
N ILE A 309 -20.41 17.83 20.08
CA ILE A 309 -20.68 18.32 18.73
C ILE A 309 -21.60 17.27 18.09
N GLU A 310 -22.73 17.70 17.54
CA GLU A 310 -23.56 16.89 16.65
C GLU A 310 -22.74 16.59 15.39
N VAL A 311 -21.74 15.72 15.53
CA VAL A 311 -21.30 14.89 14.45
C VAL A 311 -22.44 13.91 14.35
N GLU A 312 -23.39 14.18 13.42
CA GLU A 312 -24.38 13.19 13.05
C GLU A 312 -23.65 11.83 13.03
N PRO A 313 -24.15 10.81 13.76
CA PRO A 313 -23.67 9.46 13.59
C PRO A 313 -24.02 9.07 12.16
N ILE A 314 -23.06 9.37 11.32
CA ILE A 314 -22.97 8.95 9.97
C ILE A 314 -22.54 7.49 10.09
N ASP A 315 -23.52 6.57 10.03
CA ASP A 315 -23.27 5.24 9.44
C ASP A 315 -22.33 5.45 8.28
N ASP A 316 -21.23 4.70 8.24
CA ASP A 316 -20.09 4.88 7.33
C ASP A 316 -20.47 5.51 5.97
N LYS A 317 -20.56 6.85 5.91
CA LYS A 317 -20.90 7.59 4.66
C LYS A 317 -19.64 7.63 3.81
N SER A 318 -19.32 6.51 3.18
CA SER A 318 -19.48 6.44 1.72
C SER A 318 -20.42 7.56 1.23
N THR A 319 -19.92 8.37 0.30
CA THR A 319 -20.38 9.74 0.01
C THR A 319 -21.91 9.91 0.09
N LYS A 320 -22.46 11.09 0.42
CA LYS A 320 -23.93 11.42 0.48
C LYS A 320 -24.78 10.94 -0.75
N TYR A 321 -24.17 10.35 -1.75
CA TYR A 321 -24.76 9.91 -3.00
C TYR A 321 -24.58 8.41 -3.29
N PHE A 322 -23.69 7.70 -2.59
CA PHE A 322 -23.51 6.26 -2.74
C PHE A 322 -22.92 5.62 -1.47
N LYS A 323 -23.31 4.38 -1.20
CA LYS A 323 -22.73 3.46 -0.22
C LYS A 323 -21.58 2.65 -0.79
N ASP A 324 -20.54 2.38 0.01
CA ASP A 324 -19.53 1.38 -0.33
C ASP A 324 -19.98 0.05 0.29
N VAL A 325 -20.49 -0.84 -0.54
CA VAL A 325 -21.06 -2.14 -0.17
C VAL A 325 -20.13 -3.29 -0.57
N THR A 326 -18.83 -3.01 -0.70
CA THR A 326 -17.84 -4.02 -1.11
C THR A 326 -17.87 -5.26 -0.22
N SER A 327 -18.02 -5.08 1.10
CA SER A 327 -18.10 -6.20 2.06
C SER A 327 -19.35 -7.05 1.91
N ASP A 328 -20.42 -6.50 1.35
CA ASP A 328 -21.68 -7.22 1.17
C ASP A 328 -21.62 -8.08 -0.11
N TRP A 329 -20.79 -7.66 -1.07
CA TRP A 329 -20.57 -8.35 -2.33
C TRP A 329 -19.38 -9.32 -2.29
N ILE A 330 -18.39 -9.07 -1.42
CA ILE A 330 -17.11 -9.77 -1.40
C ILE A 330 -16.79 -10.24 0.03
N ASP A 331 -16.84 -11.56 0.23
CA ASP A 331 -16.55 -12.22 1.52
C ASP A 331 -15.06 -12.50 1.75
N GLY A 332 -14.22 -12.17 0.77
CA GLY A 332 -12.77 -12.39 0.79
C GLY A 332 -12.32 -13.78 0.32
N ASN A 333 -13.26 -14.66 -0.05
CA ASN A 333 -12.96 -15.99 -0.58
C ASN A 333 -13.05 -16.02 -2.11
N GLU A 334 -12.55 -17.10 -2.70
CA GLU A 334 -12.82 -17.41 -4.11
C GLU A 334 -13.82 -18.56 -4.22
N HIS A 335 -14.86 -18.33 -5.00
CA HIS A 335 -15.97 -19.24 -5.20
C HIS A 335 -15.83 -20.00 -6.52
N LYS A 336 -16.48 -21.17 -6.62
CA LYS A 336 -16.58 -21.87 -7.90
C LYS A 336 -17.49 -21.05 -8.84
N PRO A 337 -17.02 -20.65 -10.03
CA PRO A 337 -17.81 -19.81 -10.93
C PRO A 337 -19.13 -20.46 -11.37
N GLN A 338 -20.20 -19.69 -11.34
CA GLN A 338 -21.56 -20.04 -11.76
C GLN A 338 -21.95 -19.16 -12.94
N LEU A 339 -21.68 -19.64 -14.16
CA LEU A 339 -21.91 -18.91 -15.41
C LEU A 339 -22.95 -19.60 -16.27
N SER A 340 -23.81 -18.83 -16.92
CA SER A 340 -24.70 -19.34 -17.97
C SER A 340 -24.74 -18.41 -19.18
N LEU A 341 -25.04 -18.97 -20.35
CA LEU A 341 -25.36 -18.22 -21.56
C LEU A 341 -26.87 -18.28 -21.74
N LEU A 342 -27.55 -17.13 -21.75
CA LEU A 342 -29.01 -17.11 -21.87
C LEU A 342 -29.43 -17.37 -23.32
N ASN A 343 -30.27 -18.39 -23.51
CA ASN A 343 -30.90 -18.67 -24.81
C ASN A 343 -32.16 -17.82 -25.06
N GLU A 344 -32.65 -17.11 -24.05
CA GLU A 344 -33.79 -16.20 -24.13
C GLU A 344 -33.58 -15.03 -23.16
N TYR A 345 -33.92 -13.81 -23.61
CA TYR A 345 -33.98 -12.63 -22.75
C TYR A 345 -35.35 -11.97 -22.85
N VAL A 346 -35.99 -11.69 -21.71
CA VAL A 346 -37.30 -11.03 -21.66
C VAL A 346 -37.13 -9.55 -21.38
N LYS A 347 -37.61 -8.69 -22.28
CA LYS A 347 -37.63 -7.23 -22.09
C LYS A 347 -39.03 -6.68 -22.28
N ASN A 348 -39.54 -5.94 -21.29
CA ASN A 348 -40.89 -5.39 -21.27
C ASN A 348 -41.98 -6.45 -21.58
N GLY A 349 -41.83 -7.67 -21.06
CA GLY A 349 -42.76 -8.78 -21.27
C GLY A 349 -42.65 -9.48 -22.63
N THR A 350 -41.74 -9.05 -23.51
CA THR A 350 -41.48 -9.68 -24.81
C THR A 350 -40.24 -10.58 -24.73
N PRO A 351 -40.36 -11.89 -25.04
CA PRO A 351 -39.20 -12.80 -25.09
C PRO A 351 -38.43 -12.65 -26.40
N TYR A 352 -37.10 -12.62 -26.30
CA TYR A 352 -36.16 -12.60 -27.41
C TYR A 352 -35.30 -13.87 -27.33
N LYS A 353 -35.60 -14.86 -28.18
CA LYS A 353 -34.91 -16.15 -28.22
C LYS A 353 -33.75 -16.12 -29.22
N VAL A 354 -32.63 -16.70 -28.84
CA VAL A 354 -31.45 -16.83 -29.70
C VAL A 354 -31.80 -17.66 -30.94
N ASP A 355 -31.68 -17.03 -32.10
CA ASP A 355 -31.93 -17.62 -33.42
C ASP A 355 -30.68 -17.60 -34.32
N GLY A 356 -29.58 -16.99 -33.84
CA GLY A 356 -28.33 -16.86 -34.58
C GLY A 356 -28.33 -15.75 -35.63
N HIS A 357 -29.41 -14.97 -35.74
CA HIS A 357 -29.54 -13.89 -36.71
C HIS A 357 -30.10 -12.61 -36.08
N SER A 358 -31.36 -12.62 -35.65
CA SER A 358 -32.04 -11.50 -35.00
C SER A 358 -31.58 -11.32 -33.56
N VAL A 359 -31.27 -12.43 -32.89
CA VAL A 359 -30.78 -12.51 -31.51
C VAL A 359 -29.56 -13.44 -31.48
N VAL A 360 -28.42 -12.92 -31.04
CA VAL A 360 -27.11 -13.59 -31.16
C VAL A 360 -26.36 -13.66 -29.83
N LEU A 361 -25.60 -14.74 -29.63
CA LEU A 361 -24.65 -14.92 -28.53
C LEU A 361 -23.23 -14.68 -29.04
N ASP A 362 -22.82 -13.42 -29.15
CA ASP A 362 -21.53 -13.01 -29.74
C ASP A 362 -20.57 -12.35 -28.73
N HIS A 363 -20.56 -12.85 -27.49
CA HIS A 363 -19.68 -12.35 -26.43
C HIS A 363 -18.20 -12.59 -26.74
N SER A 364 -17.38 -11.59 -26.42
CA SER A 364 -15.93 -11.66 -26.52
C SER A 364 -15.32 -12.55 -25.44
N ASN A 365 -14.12 -13.08 -25.70
CA ASN A 365 -13.32 -13.78 -24.69
C ASN A 365 -13.06 -12.93 -23.44
N TYR A 366 -13.03 -11.61 -23.59
CA TYR A 366 -12.82 -10.71 -22.47
C TYR A 366 -14.07 -10.59 -21.59
N GLU A 367 -15.25 -10.46 -22.18
CA GLU A 367 -16.51 -10.45 -21.43
C GLU A 367 -16.72 -11.75 -20.66
N TYR A 368 -16.33 -12.89 -21.25
CA TYR A 368 -16.36 -14.18 -20.55
C TYR A 368 -15.40 -14.20 -19.35
N ARG A 369 -14.17 -13.67 -19.49
CA ARG A 369 -13.22 -13.57 -18.38
C ARG A 369 -13.75 -12.70 -17.25
N VAL A 370 -14.39 -11.58 -17.56
CA VAL A 370 -14.98 -10.70 -16.55
C VAL A 370 -16.16 -11.36 -15.85
N ALA A 371 -17.05 -12.05 -16.58
CA ALA A 371 -18.14 -12.82 -15.99
C ALA A 371 -17.61 -13.90 -15.01
N ASN A 372 -16.62 -14.67 -15.46
CA ASN A 372 -15.96 -15.68 -14.64
C ASN A 372 -15.30 -15.08 -13.40
N TRP A 373 -14.56 -13.99 -13.57
CA TRP A 373 -13.93 -13.26 -12.47
C TRP A 373 -14.96 -12.78 -11.46
N LEU A 374 -16.04 -12.16 -11.92
CA LEU A 374 -17.07 -11.60 -11.04
C LEU A 374 -17.74 -12.71 -10.22
N SER A 375 -18.22 -13.77 -10.88
CA SER A 375 -18.84 -14.91 -10.19
C SER A 375 -17.87 -15.59 -9.22
N LYS A 376 -16.59 -15.69 -9.56
CA LYS A 376 -15.55 -16.22 -8.67
C LYS A 376 -15.35 -15.34 -7.43
N LYS A 377 -15.44 -14.02 -7.55
CA LYS A 377 -15.21 -13.08 -6.45
C LYS A 377 -16.44 -12.88 -5.57
N THR A 378 -17.64 -12.94 -6.13
CA THR A 378 -18.88 -12.67 -5.40
C THR A 378 -19.62 -13.94 -4.98
N GLY A 379 -19.36 -15.07 -5.64
CA GLY A 379 -20.13 -16.30 -5.49
C GLY A 379 -21.52 -16.28 -6.15
N LEU A 380 -21.89 -15.15 -6.76
CA LEU A 380 -23.20 -14.93 -7.38
C LEU A 380 -23.28 -15.58 -8.77
N GLN A 381 -24.50 -15.84 -9.23
CA GLN A 381 -24.75 -16.31 -10.58
C GLN A 381 -24.55 -15.15 -11.57
N VAL A 382 -23.79 -15.40 -12.63
CA VAL A 382 -23.57 -14.41 -13.71
C VAL A 382 -24.01 -15.00 -15.04
N ASP A 383 -25.11 -14.48 -15.57
CA ASP A 383 -25.68 -14.89 -16.85
C ASP A 383 -25.26 -13.90 -17.94
N MET A 384 -24.68 -14.38 -19.04
CA MET A 384 -24.35 -13.54 -20.19
C MET A 384 -25.57 -13.42 -21.12
N VAL A 385 -25.93 -12.19 -21.45
CA VAL A 385 -27.21 -11.89 -22.11
C VAL A 385 -27.04 -11.75 -23.62
N PRO A 386 -27.87 -12.43 -24.44
CA PRO A 386 -27.75 -12.34 -25.89
C PRO A 386 -28.06 -10.92 -26.41
N ARG A 387 -27.40 -10.54 -27.50
CA ARG A 387 -27.64 -9.27 -28.17
C ARG A 387 -28.83 -9.39 -29.12
N VAL A 388 -29.74 -8.41 -29.06
CA VAL A 388 -30.87 -8.29 -30.01
C VAL A 388 -30.48 -7.31 -31.11
N ASN A 389 -30.29 -7.81 -32.32
CA ASN A 389 -30.01 -7.02 -33.52
C ASN A 389 -31.31 -6.54 -34.20
N SER A 390 -32.37 -7.36 -34.15
CA SER A 390 -33.68 -7.04 -34.72
C SER A 390 -34.79 -7.44 -33.75
N PRO A 391 -35.80 -6.58 -33.48
CA PRO A 391 -35.98 -5.23 -34.02
C PRO A 391 -34.88 -4.25 -33.58
N GLU A 392 -34.60 -3.26 -34.42
CA GLU A 392 -33.57 -2.26 -34.14
C GLU A 392 -33.87 -1.50 -32.84
N HIS A 393 -32.82 -1.01 -32.19
CA HIS A 393 -32.86 -0.25 -30.93
C HIS A 393 -33.24 -1.02 -29.65
N ILE A 394 -33.38 -2.34 -29.71
CA ILE A 394 -33.46 -3.16 -28.49
C ILE A 394 -32.06 -3.26 -27.87
N LYS A 395 -31.92 -2.62 -26.72
CA LYS A 395 -30.70 -2.58 -25.93
C LYS A 395 -30.71 -3.70 -24.88
N THR A 396 -29.73 -4.58 -24.88
CA THR A 396 -29.54 -5.61 -23.84
C THR A 396 -28.33 -5.26 -22.98
N PRO A 397 -28.34 -5.61 -21.67
CA PRO A 397 -27.16 -5.53 -20.83
C PRO A 397 -26.12 -6.58 -21.25
N ASP A 398 -24.89 -6.45 -20.78
CA ASP A 398 -23.86 -7.48 -21.02
C ASP A 398 -24.09 -8.71 -20.12
N TYR A 399 -24.52 -8.49 -18.88
CA TYR A 399 -24.73 -9.53 -17.86
C TYR A 399 -26.02 -9.36 -17.06
N LEU A 400 -26.53 -10.45 -16.50
CA LEU A 400 -27.35 -10.46 -15.29
C LEU A 400 -26.54 -11.05 -14.13
N VAL A 401 -26.40 -10.32 -13.04
CA VAL A 401 -25.74 -10.76 -11.81
C VAL A 401 -26.81 -10.93 -10.76
N ASP A 402 -27.14 -12.17 -10.37
CA ASP A 402 -28.33 -12.51 -9.57
C ASP A 402 -29.56 -11.72 -10.04
N VAL A 403 -29.89 -11.88 -11.33
CA VAL A 403 -30.97 -11.20 -12.06
C VAL A 403 -30.83 -9.69 -12.29
N ALA A 404 -29.91 -9.00 -11.61
CA ALA A 404 -29.68 -7.57 -11.80
C ALA A 404 -28.88 -7.29 -13.09
N PRO A 405 -29.31 -6.38 -13.98
CA PRO A 405 -28.60 -6.12 -15.23
C PRO A 405 -27.33 -5.29 -15.01
N PHE A 406 -26.22 -5.68 -15.65
CA PHE A 406 -24.93 -4.98 -15.61
C PHE A 406 -24.34 -4.81 -17.02
N ASP A 407 -23.69 -3.66 -17.25
CA ASP A 407 -22.82 -3.45 -18.42
C ASP A 407 -21.35 -3.38 -18.02
N LEU A 408 -20.46 -3.84 -18.91
CA LEU A 408 -19.01 -3.68 -18.80
C LEU A 408 -18.53 -2.39 -19.48
N LYS A 409 -17.61 -1.68 -18.83
CA LYS A 409 -16.93 -0.52 -19.41
C LYS A 409 -15.44 -0.57 -19.11
N GLU A 410 -14.64 -0.77 -20.16
CA GLU A 410 -13.18 -0.62 -20.09
C GLU A 410 -12.78 0.85 -20.17
N ILE A 411 -12.08 1.33 -19.15
CA ILE A 411 -11.64 2.71 -19.04
C ILE A 411 -10.18 2.82 -19.49
N THR A 412 -9.94 3.62 -20.53
CA THR A 412 -8.60 3.79 -21.15
C THR A 412 -8.11 5.24 -21.17
N GLY A 413 -9.01 6.22 -21.00
CA GLY A 413 -8.66 7.65 -21.07
C GLY A 413 -8.13 8.23 -19.76
N SER A 414 -7.54 9.42 -19.83
CA SER A 414 -6.93 10.17 -18.70
C SER A 414 -7.65 11.49 -18.34
N GLY A 415 -8.72 11.83 -19.04
CA GLY A 415 -9.44 13.09 -18.84
C GLY A 415 -10.32 13.12 -17.58
N LYS A 416 -10.59 14.33 -17.08
CA LYS A 416 -11.41 14.60 -15.88
C LYS A 416 -12.89 14.16 -15.97
N ASN A 417 -13.37 13.83 -17.17
CA ASN A 417 -14.75 13.41 -17.43
C ASN A 417 -14.83 12.05 -18.14
N VAL A 418 -13.78 11.23 -18.05
CA VAL A 418 -13.70 9.96 -18.77
C VAL A 418 -14.78 8.98 -18.31
N ILE A 419 -15.13 8.95 -17.02
CA ILE A 419 -16.19 8.06 -16.52
C ILE A 419 -17.56 8.49 -17.04
N ASP A 420 -17.93 9.76 -16.88
CA ASP A 420 -19.20 10.28 -17.45
C ASP A 420 -19.26 10.14 -18.98
N GLY A 421 -18.12 10.36 -19.66
CA GLY A 421 -18.02 10.19 -21.11
C GLY A 421 -18.32 8.76 -21.55
N ASN A 422 -17.82 7.76 -20.81
CA ASN A 422 -18.09 6.35 -21.08
C ASN A 422 -19.54 5.96 -20.70
N LEU A 423 -20.10 6.54 -19.64
CA LEU A 423 -21.51 6.37 -19.27
C LEU A 423 -22.49 6.99 -20.28
N ARG A 424 -22.08 8.06 -20.99
CA ARG A 424 -22.93 8.68 -22.04
C ARG A 424 -23.33 7.67 -23.12
N LYS A 425 -22.48 6.67 -23.41
CA LYS A 425 -22.74 5.60 -24.38
C LYS A 425 -23.64 4.48 -23.83
N ALA A 426 -23.79 4.38 -22.50
CA ALA A 426 -24.52 3.32 -21.80
C ALA A 426 -26.00 3.65 -21.47
N LYS A 427 -26.48 4.86 -21.82
CA LYS A 427 -27.72 5.51 -21.32
C LYS A 427 -29.06 4.76 -21.49
N LYS A 428 -29.10 3.48 -21.91
CA LYS A 428 -30.34 2.73 -22.19
C LYS A 428 -30.28 1.20 -21.91
N GLN A 429 -29.19 0.68 -21.35
CA GLN A 429 -28.94 -0.79 -21.26
C GLN A 429 -29.09 -1.32 -19.83
N ALA A 430 -28.32 -0.80 -18.87
CA ALA A 430 -28.37 -1.14 -17.45
C ALA A 430 -28.12 0.09 -16.57
N THR A 431 -28.63 0.08 -15.34
CA THR A 431 -28.30 1.08 -14.31
C THR A 431 -27.06 0.69 -13.50
N ASN A 432 -26.64 -0.57 -13.57
CA ASN A 432 -25.44 -1.07 -12.89
C ASN A 432 -24.28 -1.27 -13.86
N ILE A 433 -23.06 -0.91 -13.46
CA ILE A 433 -21.89 -0.88 -14.33
C ILE A 433 -20.68 -1.54 -13.65
N ILE A 434 -19.96 -2.34 -14.41
CA ILE A 434 -18.63 -2.84 -14.07
C ILE A 434 -17.60 -1.97 -14.78
N PHE A 435 -16.84 -1.19 -14.03
CA PHE A 435 -15.73 -0.39 -14.53
C PHE A 435 -14.43 -1.17 -14.42
N ASP A 436 -13.86 -1.56 -15.57
CA ASP A 436 -12.49 -2.05 -15.61
C ASP A 436 -11.53 -0.87 -15.83
N ILE A 437 -10.79 -0.52 -14.77
CA ILE A 437 -9.85 0.59 -14.77
C ILE A 437 -8.39 0.14 -15.02
N THR A 438 -8.17 -1.11 -15.42
CA THR A 438 -6.82 -1.68 -15.60
C THR A 438 -5.98 -0.93 -16.64
N LYS A 439 -6.63 -0.33 -17.64
CA LYS A 439 -5.98 0.30 -18.79
C LYS A 439 -5.90 1.82 -18.71
N THR A 440 -6.49 2.45 -17.69
CA THR A 440 -6.45 3.91 -17.54
C THR A 440 -5.22 4.33 -16.73
N PRO A 441 -4.60 5.48 -17.07
CA PRO A 441 -3.57 6.07 -16.22
C PRO A 441 -4.12 6.82 -15.00
N LEU A 442 -5.46 6.92 -14.86
CA LEU A 442 -6.08 7.56 -13.71
C LEU A 442 -5.90 6.70 -12.46
N SER A 443 -5.59 7.36 -11.36
CA SER A 443 -5.60 6.75 -10.03
C SER A 443 -7.02 6.34 -9.61
N PHE A 444 -7.12 5.38 -8.69
CA PHE A 444 -8.40 4.99 -8.11
C PHE A 444 -9.11 6.19 -7.46
N GLU A 445 -8.36 7.09 -6.83
CA GLU A 445 -8.87 8.32 -6.24
C GLU A 445 -9.50 9.27 -7.26
N GLU A 446 -8.89 9.42 -8.44
CA GLU A 446 -9.45 10.22 -9.54
C GLU A 446 -10.73 9.61 -10.11
N ILE A 447 -10.79 8.28 -10.22
CA ILE A 447 -11.99 7.54 -10.63
C ILE A 447 -13.11 7.74 -9.61
N MET A 448 -12.80 7.58 -8.32
CA MET A 448 -13.75 7.78 -7.22
C MET A 448 -14.27 9.23 -7.18
N GLY A 449 -13.43 10.23 -7.43
CA GLY A 449 -13.86 11.63 -7.51
C GLY A 449 -14.83 11.90 -8.67
N GLN A 450 -14.61 11.25 -9.83
CA GLN A 450 -15.54 11.34 -10.96
C GLN A 450 -16.88 10.65 -10.65
N LEU A 451 -16.85 9.47 -10.03
CA LEU A 451 -18.05 8.74 -9.63
C LEU A 451 -18.86 9.50 -8.58
N GLU A 452 -18.22 10.12 -7.59
CA GLU A 452 -18.91 10.99 -6.62
C GLU A 452 -19.68 12.12 -7.30
N HIS A 453 -19.08 12.77 -8.30
CA HIS A 453 -19.79 13.81 -9.05
C HIS A 453 -20.97 13.24 -9.87
N ILE A 454 -20.85 12.02 -10.40
CA ILE A 454 -21.90 11.37 -11.20
C ILE A 454 -23.09 10.99 -10.31
N TYR A 455 -22.84 10.32 -9.18
CA TYR A 455 -23.86 10.00 -8.19
C TYR A 455 -24.48 11.27 -7.60
N MET A 456 -23.67 12.33 -7.38
CA MET A 456 -24.14 13.63 -6.89
C MET A 456 -25.28 14.23 -7.68
N ILE A 457 -25.10 14.29 -8.99
CA ILE A 457 -26.05 14.97 -9.87
C ILE A 457 -27.06 13.98 -10.46
N ASP A 458 -27.14 12.78 -9.87
CA ASP A 458 -27.90 11.63 -10.37
C ASP A 458 -27.74 11.44 -11.88
N ARG A 459 -26.50 11.53 -12.34
CA ARG A 459 -26.23 11.51 -13.76
C ARG A 459 -26.37 10.09 -14.26
N ARG A 460 -27.18 9.93 -15.31
CA ARG A 460 -27.29 8.69 -16.11
C ARG A 460 -28.00 7.53 -15.40
N GLY A 461 -28.55 7.74 -14.19
CA GLY A 461 -29.27 6.69 -13.44
C GLY A 461 -28.35 5.54 -13.04
N LEU A 462 -27.12 5.85 -12.63
CA LEU A 462 -26.15 4.86 -12.15
C LEU A 462 -26.54 4.41 -10.74
N ASP A 463 -26.85 3.13 -10.58
CA ASP A 463 -27.26 2.52 -9.32
C ASP A 463 -26.05 1.83 -8.67
N ILE A 464 -25.52 0.76 -9.26
CA ILE A 464 -24.35 0.04 -8.73
C ILE A 464 -23.10 0.23 -9.62
N SER A 465 -21.95 0.51 -9.01
CA SER A 465 -20.64 0.59 -9.67
C SER A 465 -19.68 -0.44 -9.07
N ILE A 466 -19.31 -1.46 -9.84
CA ILE A 466 -18.23 -2.38 -9.46
C ILE A 466 -16.94 -1.88 -10.10
N ILE A 467 -15.92 -1.60 -9.30
CA ILE A 467 -14.64 -1.06 -9.77
C ILE A 467 -13.59 -2.16 -9.73
N LYS A 468 -13.08 -2.54 -10.90
CA LYS A 468 -12.11 -3.61 -11.11
C LYS A 468 -10.77 -3.04 -11.54
N ASN A 469 -9.68 -3.55 -10.97
CA ASN A 469 -8.33 -3.35 -11.48
C ASN A 469 -7.59 -4.69 -11.51
N LYS A 470 -7.21 -5.14 -12.71
CA LYS A 470 -6.73 -6.51 -12.94
C LYS A 470 -7.71 -7.50 -12.31
N ASP A 471 -7.26 -8.42 -11.45
CA ASP A 471 -8.13 -9.42 -10.85
C ASP A 471 -8.70 -9.00 -9.48
N GLU A 472 -8.54 -7.73 -9.09
CA GLU A 472 -9.01 -7.18 -7.81
C GLU A 472 -10.31 -6.39 -7.97
N VAL A 473 -11.21 -6.58 -7.00
CA VAL A 473 -12.35 -5.69 -6.76
C VAL A 473 -11.86 -4.59 -5.83
N LEU A 474 -11.80 -3.35 -6.32
CA LEU A 474 -11.35 -2.21 -5.53
C LEU A 474 -12.47 -1.62 -4.68
N ALA A 475 -13.67 -1.53 -5.25
CA ALA A 475 -14.88 -1.16 -4.52
C ALA A 475 -16.16 -1.59 -5.26
N VAL A 476 -17.25 -1.75 -4.52
CA VAL A 476 -18.62 -1.84 -5.02
C VAL A 476 -19.42 -0.69 -4.40
N LEU A 477 -19.90 0.21 -5.25
CA LEU A 477 -20.65 1.39 -4.82
C LEU A 477 -22.12 1.23 -5.17
N GLU A 478 -23.02 1.49 -4.25
CA GLU A 478 -24.47 1.44 -4.45
C GLU A 478 -25.07 2.82 -4.20
N LYS A 479 -25.92 3.32 -5.11
CA LYS A 479 -26.60 4.61 -4.94
C LYS A 479 -27.41 4.65 -3.63
N GLU A 480 -27.27 5.72 -2.84
CA GLU A 480 -28.21 5.93 -1.73
C GLU A 480 -29.58 6.35 -2.27
N GLY A 481 -30.62 5.63 -1.86
CA GLY A 481 -32.00 6.05 -2.06
C GLY A 481 -32.24 7.42 -1.43
N GLY A 482 -32.70 8.38 -2.24
CA GLY A 482 -32.99 9.76 -1.80
C GLY A 482 -34.20 9.88 -0.89
#